data_AF-A0A2S6U1Z6-F1
#
_entry.id   AF-A0A2S6U1Z6-F1
#
_cell.length_a   1.000
_cell.length_b   1.000
_cell.length_c   1.000
_cell.angle_alpha   90.00
_cell.angle_beta   90.00
_cell.angle_gamma   90.00
#
_symmetry.space_group_name_H-M   'P 1'
#
loop_
_entity.id
_entity.type
_entity.pdbx_description
1 polymer ?
#
loop_
_entity_poly.entity_id
_entity_poly.type
_entity_poly.pdbx_seq_one_letter_code
_entity_poly.pdbx_strand_id
1 'polypeptide(L)'
;PFLAQNPGNADFFVGSARPGHFMFDLPGYITGVLEGLGLGAVSVLAEDTCGDPARFFSYRRATHCGEPDYGRSLSAIALTAQE
;
A
#
# COMPACT_ATOMS: atom_id res chain seq x y z
N PRO A 1 -1.06 -13.93 -11.68
CA PRO A 1 -2.07 -13.98 -10.58
C PRO A 1 -3.04 -12.80 -10.62
N PHE A 2 -2.56 -11.54 -10.57
CA PHE A 2 -3.42 -10.35 -10.58
C PHE A 2 -4.33 -10.23 -11.81
N LEU A 3 -3.77 -10.35 -13.03
CA LEU A 3 -4.56 -10.28 -14.27
C LEU A 3 -5.54 -11.45 -14.44
N ALA A 4 -5.24 -12.60 -13.81
CA ALA A 4 -6.14 -13.75 -13.81
C ALA A 4 -7.33 -13.58 -12.86
N GLN A 5 -7.18 -12.74 -11.82
CA GLN A 5 -8.27 -12.39 -10.91
C GLN A 5 -9.18 -11.33 -11.53
N ASN A 6 -8.60 -10.31 -12.16
CA ASN A 6 -9.31 -9.29 -12.92
C ASN A 6 -8.37 -8.69 -13.98
N PRO A 7 -8.70 -8.73 -15.29
CA PRO A 7 -7.90 -8.10 -16.33
C PRO A 7 -7.67 -6.61 -16.12
N GLY A 8 -8.65 -5.90 -15.52
CA GLY A 8 -8.55 -4.48 -15.17
C GLY A 8 -7.48 -4.16 -14.13
N ASN A 9 -6.95 -5.17 -13.42
CA ASN A 9 -5.82 -4.97 -12.52
C ASN A 9 -4.55 -4.50 -13.24
N ALA A 10 -4.49 -4.60 -14.57
CA ALA A 10 -3.40 -4.05 -15.37
C ALA A 10 -3.17 -2.55 -15.11
N ASP A 11 -4.23 -1.80 -14.81
CA ASP A 11 -4.18 -0.35 -14.60
C ASP A 11 -3.36 0.05 -13.35
N PHE A 12 -3.17 -0.87 -12.40
CA PHE A 12 -2.40 -0.64 -11.18
C PHE A 12 -0.91 -1.00 -11.31
N PHE A 13 -0.45 -1.37 -12.51
CA PHE A 13 0.96 -1.69 -12.74
C PHE A 13 1.56 -0.78 -13.81
N VAL A 14 2.76 -0.27 -13.53
CA VAL A 14 3.58 0.43 -14.53
C VAL A 14 4.96 -0.22 -14.63
N GLY A 15 5.65 -0.01 -15.74
CA GLY A 15 7.02 -0.51 -15.90
C GLY A 15 7.94 0.06 -14.81
N SER A 16 8.81 -0.78 -14.24
CA SER A 16 9.86 -0.30 -13.34
C SER A 16 11.16 -0.02 -14.09
N ALA A 17 12.11 0.66 -13.44
CA ALA A 17 13.45 0.86 -13.98
C ALA A 17 14.23 -0.46 -14.20
N ARG A 18 13.86 -1.54 -13.49
CA ARG A 18 14.48 -2.86 -13.67
C ARG A 18 13.69 -3.66 -14.71
N PRO A 19 14.34 -4.14 -15.80
CA PRO A 19 13.66 -4.96 -16.80
C PRO A 19 12.97 -6.18 -16.18
N GLY A 20 11.77 -6.48 -16.68
CA GLY A 20 10.92 -7.58 -16.20
C GLY A 20 10.32 -7.35 -14.80
N HIS A 21 10.45 -6.16 -14.24
CA HIS A 21 9.82 -5.77 -12.97
C HIS A 21 8.87 -4.60 -13.18
N PHE A 22 7.90 -4.49 -12.28
CA PHE A 22 6.82 -3.50 -12.35
C PHE A 22 6.72 -2.73 -11.04
N MET A 23 6.34 -1.47 -11.13
CA MET A 23 5.87 -0.70 -9.98
C MET A 23 4.38 -0.97 -9.82
N PHE A 24 3.94 -1.17 -8.58
CA PHE A 24 2.58 -1.53 -8.25
C PHE A 24 1.94 -0.42 -7.41
N ASP A 25 0.83 0.10 -7.89
CA ASP A 25 -0.04 1.02 -7.16
C ASP A 25 -0.89 0.23 -6.16
N LEU A 26 -0.27 -0.13 -5.03
CA LEU A 26 -0.93 -0.80 -3.92
C LEU A 26 -2.16 -0.04 -3.39
N PRO A 27 -2.11 1.28 -3.09
CA PRO A 27 -3.28 1.99 -2.60
C PRO A 27 -4.39 2.05 -3.65
N GLY A 28 -4.08 2.30 -4.92
CA GLY A 28 -5.07 2.29 -6.01
C GLY A 28 -5.76 0.94 -6.15
N TYR A 29 -4.99 -0.16 -6.12
CA TYR A 29 -5.54 -1.51 -6.19
C TYR A 29 -6.48 -1.83 -5.03
N ILE A 30 -6.07 -1.52 -3.79
CA ILE A 30 -6.91 -1.76 -2.60
C ILE A 30 -8.21 -0.95 -2.69
N THR A 31 -8.13 0.33 -3.11
CA THR A 31 -9.31 1.17 -3.30
C THR A 31 -10.27 0.56 -4.31
N GLY A 32 -9.80 0.15 -5.49
CA GLY A 32 -10.65 -0.48 -6.51
C GLY A 32 -11.30 -1.77 -6.02
N VAL A 33 -10.60 -2.56 -5.20
CA VAL A 33 -11.19 -3.74 -4.53
C VAL A 33 -12.28 -3.33 -3.55
N LEU A 34 -12.03 -2.34 -2.68
CA LEU A 34 -12.97 -1.89 -1.65
C LEU A 34 -14.22 -1.23 -2.24
N GLU A 35 -14.08 -0.43 -3.29
CA GLU A 35 -15.20 0.20 -4.01
C GLU A 35 -16.11 -0.85 -4.64
N GLY A 36 -15.55 -1.97 -5.11
CA GLY A 36 -16.32 -3.11 -5.63
C GLY A 36 -17.18 -3.83 -4.58
N LEU A 37 -17.01 -3.56 -3.28
CA LEU A 37 -17.75 -4.20 -2.18
C LEU A 37 -19.03 -3.44 -1.76
N GLY A 38 -19.31 -2.27 -2.36
CA GLY A 38 -20.50 -1.48 -2.01
C GLY A 38 -20.41 -0.80 -0.63
N LEU A 39 -19.19 -0.44 -0.20
CA LEU A 39 -18.96 0.33 1.04
C LEU A 39 -19.50 1.76 0.91
N GLY A 40 -19.96 2.34 2.03
CA GLY A 40 -20.52 3.70 2.03
C GLY A 40 -19.51 4.81 1.74
N ALA A 41 -18.25 4.63 2.18
CA ALA A 41 -17.16 5.53 1.87
C ALA A 41 -15.83 4.79 1.92
N VAL A 42 -14.92 5.15 1.02
CA VAL A 42 -13.53 4.69 1.00
C VAL A 42 -12.64 5.92 0.94
N SER A 43 -11.64 5.99 1.81
CA SER A 43 -10.68 7.10 1.87
C SER A 43 -9.26 6.54 1.92
N VAL A 44 -8.35 7.17 1.18
CA VAL A 44 -6.94 6.81 1.11
C VAL A 44 -6.10 7.92 1.71
N LEU A 45 -5.14 7.56 2.56
CA LEU A 45 -4.11 8.49 2.99
C LEU A 45 -3.02 8.56 1.92
N ALA A 46 -2.69 9.76 1.44
CA ALA A 46 -1.65 9.98 0.44
C ALA A 46 -0.24 9.94 1.06
N GLU A 47 0.07 8.86 1.77
CA GLU A 47 1.30 8.70 2.56
C GLU A 47 2.18 7.58 1.99
N ASP A 48 3.46 7.86 1.76
CA ASP A 48 4.45 6.87 1.32
C ASP A 48 5.45 6.56 2.43
N THR A 49 5.33 5.36 2.99
CA THR A 49 6.24 4.88 4.05
C THR A 49 7.72 4.87 3.61
N CYS A 50 8.00 4.60 2.34
CA CYS A 50 9.37 4.54 1.83
C CYS A 50 9.95 5.95 1.67
N GLY A 51 9.16 6.88 1.15
CA GLY A 51 9.54 8.27 0.86
C GLY A 51 9.61 9.21 2.07
N ASP A 52 8.93 8.90 3.17
CA ASP A 52 8.92 9.75 4.38
C ASP A 52 9.54 9.02 5.60
N PRO A 53 10.88 9.05 5.73
CA PRO A 53 11.59 8.40 6.84
C PRO A 53 11.42 9.11 8.19
N ALA A 54 10.94 10.36 8.21
CA ALA A 54 10.73 11.10 9.45
C ALA A 54 9.48 10.60 10.20
N ARG A 55 8.50 10.07 9.46
CA ARG A 55 7.19 9.66 10.02
C ARG A 55 6.97 8.15 10.03
N PHE A 56 7.62 7.40 9.13
CA PHE A 56 7.31 5.98 8.95
C PHE A 56 8.54 5.08 8.92
N PHE A 57 8.38 3.88 9.48
CA PHE A 57 9.26 2.75 9.16
C PHE A 57 8.90 2.18 7.77
N SER A 58 9.89 1.66 7.04
CA SER A 58 9.66 1.04 5.73
C SER A 58 10.59 -0.14 5.47
N TYR A 59 9.98 -1.30 5.23
CA TYR A 59 10.70 -2.51 4.84
C TYR A 59 11.49 -2.32 3.52
N ARG A 60 10.89 -1.65 2.54
CA ARG A 60 11.52 -1.42 1.23
C ARG A 60 12.78 -0.57 1.38
N ARG A 61 12.68 0.51 2.16
CA ARG A 61 13.83 1.39 2.45
C ARG A 61 14.92 0.62 3.21
N ALA A 62 14.57 -0.07 4.28
CA ALA A 62 15.52 -0.87 5.07
C ALA A 62 16.27 -1.90 4.19
N THR A 63 15.54 -2.58 3.30
CA THR A 63 16.14 -3.53 2.33
C THR A 63 17.11 -2.83 1.37
N HIS A 64 16.75 -1.65 0.84
CA HIS A 64 17.64 -0.89 -0.04
C HIS A 64 18.88 -0.33 0.68
N CYS A 65 18.75 0.02 1.96
CA CYS A 65 19.86 0.50 2.78
C CYS A 65 20.71 -0.63 3.39
N GLY A 66 20.31 -1.91 3.24
CA GLY A 66 21.00 -3.04 3.86
C GLY A 66 20.88 -3.07 5.38
N GLU A 67 19.82 -2.47 5.94
CA GLU A 67 19.57 -2.49 7.37
C GLU A 67 19.14 -3.90 7.82
N PRO A 68 19.69 -4.42 8.93
CA PRO A 68 19.41 -5.78 9.38
C PRO A 68 17.98 -5.96 9.92
N ASP A 69 17.36 -4.87 10.37
CA ASP A 69 15.98 -4.84 10.83
C ASP A 69 15.38 -3.43 10.67
N TYR A 70 14.07 -3.31 10.84
CA TYR A 70 13.33 -2.05 10.79
C TYR A 70 12.18 -2.04 11.82
N GLY A 71 11.74 -0.85 12.25
CA GLY A 71 10.56 -0.73 13.11
C GLY A 71 9.25 -1.10 12.39
N ARG A 72 8.15 -1.22 13.13
CA ARG A 72 6.85 -1.59 12.58
C ARG A 72 5.79 -0.61 13.05
N SER A 73 4.97 -0.14 12.13
CA SER A 73 3.81 0.71 12.44
C SER A 73 2.61 -0.16 12.82
N LEU A 74 1.72 0.40 13.63
CA LEU A 74 0.44 -0.20 13.99
C LEU A 74 -0.68 0.74 13.54
N SER A 75 -1.70 0.18 12.87
CA SER A 75 -2.98 0.85 12.67
C SER A 75 -4.01 0.20 13.59
N ALA A 76 -4.73 1.00 14.37
CA ALA A 76 -5.71 0.50 15.34
C ALA A 76 -6.97 1.36 15.32
N ILE A 77 -8.11 0.74 15.57
CA ILE A 77 -9.41 1.39 15.72
C ILE A 77 -10.14 0.73 16.89
N ALA A 78 -10.80 1.54 17.71
CA ALA A 78 -11.60 1.08 18.84
C ALA A 78 -12.81 1.99 19.03
N LEU A 79 -13.91 1.43 19.53
CA LEU A 79 -15.01 2.22 20.07
C LEU A 79 -14.63 2.65 21.49
N THR A 80 -14.74 3.95 21.78
CA THR A 80 -14.59 4.45 23.13
C THR A 80 -15.95 4.43 23.84
N ALA A 81 -15.96 4.19 25.16
CA ALA A 81 -17.17 4.43 25.93
C ALA A 81 -17.54 5.91 25.84
N GLN A 82 -18.82 6.21 25.67
CA GLN A 82 -19.34 7.57 25.83
C GLN A 82 -19.67 7.77 27.31
N GLU A 83 -19.22 8.87 27.90
CA GLU A 83 -19.71 9.35 29.21
C GLU A 83 -21.05 10.07 29.06
#